data_AF-A0A6N2KP13-F1
#
_entry.id   AF-A0A6N2KP13-F1
#
_cell.length_a   1.000
_cell.length_b   1.000
_cell.length_c   1.000
_cell.angle_alpha   90.00
_cell.angle_beta   90.00
_cell.angle_gamma   90.00
#
_symmetry.space_group_name_H-M   'P 1'
#
loop_
_entity.id
_entity.type
_entity.pdbx_description
1 polymer ?
#
loop_
_entity_poly.entity_id
_entity_poly.type
_entity_poly.pdbx_seq_one_letter_code
_entity_poly.pdbx_strand_id
1 'polypeptide(L)'
;MQKTFLSRQDLPSETYLPKGVAHGCADCSNCLKVTARWRPEDARKDVLEEVPVFHPTEEEFSDTLKYIASVHSRAEGYGICRIIPPPSWNPPCLIKEKKVWETSPFMAQIQRIDGLQDEHIKSKIISCKRNSVTMDTDHEVGEGYSMNCDEVGCSNTDGFASEPDPKFTLESFKKCADDFKNQYFCSSKDVFSNMDSDGCSKQWKPSVENIEGEYRRIIENPTEEMEVLYGSNLDTGVFGSGFPTKSSISKTDEYLESGWNLNNTPRLSGSLLSFESNKTCGVLVPQLNVGMCFSTF
;
A
#
# COMPACT_ATOMS: atom_id res chain seq x y z
N MET A 1 59.10 20.48 -20.34
CA MET A 1 57.95 19.56 -20.29
C MET A 1 57.82 19.02 -18.87
N GLN A 2 57.07 19.71 -18.01
CA GLN A 2 56.67 19.19 -16.69
C GLN A 2 55.27 18.61 -16.85
N LYS A 3 55.12 17.30 -16.66
CA LYS A 3 53.82 16.64 -16.55
C LYS A 3 53.38 16.73 -15.09
N THR A 4 52.49 17.66 -14.80
CA THR A 4 51.78 17.76 -13.54
C THR A 4 50.82 16.57 -13.44
N PHE A 5 51.05 15.67 -12.49
CA PHE A 5 50.09 14.64 -12.10
C PHE A 5 48.93 15.34 -11.40
N LEU A 6 47.77 15.36 -12.04
CA LEU A 6 46.52 15.75 -11.39
C LEU A 6 46.12 14.62 -10.43
N SER A 7 46.01 14.99 -9.16
CA SER A 7 45.48 14.14 -8.09
C SER A 7 44.09 13.64 -8.47
N ARG A 8 43.89 12.34 -8.31
CA ARG A 8 42.59 11.66 -8.34
C ARG A 8 41.68 12.43 -7.39
N GLN A 9 40.63 13.07 -7.92
CA GLN A 9 39.59 13.68 -7.10
C GLN A 9 38.87 12.55 -6.37
N ASP A 10 38.77 12.67 -5.06
CA ASP A 10 37.99 11.79 -4.20
C ASP A 10 36.54 11.77 -4.67
N LEU A 11 36.08 10.61 -5.13
CA LEU A 11 34.65 10.32 -5.29
C LEU A 11 33.99 10.45 -3.91
N PRO A 12 32.80 11.06 -3.80
CA PRO A 12 32.07 11.05 -2.54
C PRO A 12 31.85 9.59 -2.14
N SER A 13 32.37 9.21 -0.96
CA SER A 13 32.12 7.92 -0.37
C SER A 13 30.61 7.75 -0.22
N GLU A 14 30.00 6.89 -1.04
CA GLU A 14 28.65 6.39 -0.79
C GLU A 14 28.64 5.80 0.61
N THR A 15 28.06 6.54 1.56
CA THR A 15 27.80 6.01 2.89
C THR A 15 26.64 5.03 2.74
N TYR A 16 26.96 3.78 2.43
CA TYR A 16 26.00 2.68 2.42
C TYR A 16 25.44 2.52 3.83
N LEU A 17 24.12 2.68 3.98
CA LEU A 17 23.44 2.36 5.24
C LEU A 17 23.56 0.86 5.51
N PRO A 18 23.69 0.44 6.78
CA PRO A 18 23.66 -0.97 7.11
C PRO A 18 22.29 -1.57 6.78
N LYS A 19 22.26 -2.82 6.32
CA LYS A 19 20.99 -3.55 6.09
C LYS A 19 20.21 -3.72 7.40
N GLY A 20 19.00 -3.16 7.44
CA GLY A 20 18.07 -3.25 8.57
C GLY A 20 17.13 -4.45 8.49
N VAL A 21 16.93 -4.98 7.28
CA VAL A 21 16.13 -6.18 7.01
C VAL A 21 16.91 -7.07 6.04
N ALA A 22 16.90 -8.38 6.29
CA ALA A 22 17.44 -9.38 5.38
C ALA A 22 16.37 -10.42 5.05
N HIS A 23 16.25 -10.74 3.76
CA HIS A 23 15.32 -11.73 3.24
C HIS A 23 15.93 -13.15 3.33
N GLY A 24 15.14 -14.08 3.86
CA GLY A 24 15.49 -15.49 3.95
C GLY A 24 16.44 -15.85 5.11
N CYS A 25 16.36 -17.10 5.53
CA CYS A 25 17.35 -17.77 6.38
C CYS A 25 17.81 -19.06 5.71
N ALA A 26 18.83 -19.71 6.28
CA ALA A 26 19.35 -20.98 5.75
C ALA A 26 18.27 -22.07 5.57
N ASP A 27 17.17 -21.99 6.33
CA ASP A 27 16.11 -23.00 6.39
C ASP A 27 14.78 -22.55 5.73
N CYS A 28 14.66 -21.29 5.27
CA CYS A 28 13.40 -20.75 4.73
C CYS A 28 13.64 -19.52 3.82
N SER A 29 13.01 -19.49 2.64
CA SER A 29 13.07 -18.36 1.70
C SER A 29 12.13 -17.20 2.04
N ASN A 30 11.16 -17.42 2.94
CA ASN A 30 10.02 -16.52 3.15
C ASN A 30 10.05 -15.80 4.50
N CYS A 31 11.11 -15.96 5.30
CA CYS A 31 11.25 -15.27 6.57
C CYS A 31 12.02 -13.95 6.41
N LEU A 32 11.75 -13.01 7.32
CA LEU A 32 12.48 -11.74 7.41
C LEU A 32 13.29 -11.73 8.70
N LYS A 33 14.59 -11.44 8.59
CA LYS A 33 15.46 -11.17 9.73
C LYS A 33 15.59 -9.67 9.90
N VAL A 34 15.11 -9.15 11.02
CA VAL A 34 15.11 -7.71 11.31
C VAL A 34 16.27 -7.37 12.24
N THR A 35 17.23 -6.61 11.74
CA THR A 35 18.37 -6.07 12.47
C THR A 35 18.18 -4.61 12.87
N ALA A 36 17.32 -3.89 12.15
CA ALA A 36 16.90 -2.54 12.48
C ALA A 36 16.23 -2.47 13.85
N ARG A 37 16.33 -1.30 14.48
CA ARG A 37 15.85 -1.06 15.84
C ARG A 37 14.91 0.13 15.86
N TRP A 38 13.79 -0.04 16.54
CA TRP A 38 12.87 1.05 16.85
C TRP A 38 13.56 2.12 17.71
N ARG A 39 13.43 3.39 17.32
CA ARG A 39 14.01 4.56 17.99
C ARG A 39 12.93 5.57 18.38
N PRO A 40 12.16 5.33 19.45
CA PRO A 40 11.07 6.21 19.87
C PRO A 40 11.52 7.65 20.19
N GLU A 41 12.78 7.84 20.58
CA GLU A 41 13.40 9.14 20.85
C GLU A 41 13.49 10.02 19.59
N ASP A 42 13.69 9.41 18.44
CA ASP A 42 13.86 10.06 17.14
C ASP A 42 12.55 10.12 16.35
N ALA A 43 11.46 9.58 16.91
CA ALA A 43 10.15 9.55 16.27
C ALA A 43 9.61 10.97 16.07
N ARG A 44 9.01 11.19 14.89
CA ARG A 44 8.32 12.44 14.59
C ARG A 44 7.03 12.54 15.39
N LYS A 45 6.79 13.72 15.98
CA LYS A 45 5.64 14.00 16.88
C LYS A 45 4.73 15.11 16.37
N ASP A 46 4.96 15.60 15.16
CA ASP A 46 4.06 16.57 14.55
C ASP A 46 2.68 15.94 14.31
N VAL A 47 1.65 16.64 14.77
CA VAL A 47 0.26 16.23 14.66
C VAL A 47 -0.26 16.74 13.32
N LEU A 48 -0.73 15.82 12.48
CA LEU A 48 -1.40 16.16 11.22
C LEU A 48 -2.86 16.52 11.48
N GLU A 49 -3.45 17.33 10.61
CA GLU A 49 -4.88 17.63 10.69
C GLU A 49 -5.68 16.35 10.38
N GLU A 50 -6.57 15.99 11.28
CA GLU A 50 -7.46 14.84 11.14
C GLU A 50 -8.54 15.10 10.08
N VAL A 51 -8.81 14.10 9.25
CA VAL A 51 -9.80 14.19 8.18
C VAL A 51 -11.22 14.03 8.72
N PRO A 52 -12.24 14.57 8.02
CA PRO A 52 -13.63 14.40 8.44
C PRO A 52 -14.03 12.93 8.57
N VAL A 53 -14.67 12.60 9.70
CA VAL A 53 -15.24 11.28 9.98
C VAL A 53 -16.76 11.36 10.01
N PHE A 54 -17.41 10.56 9.17
CA PHE A 54 -18.86 10.52 9.03
C PHE A 54 -19.44 9.21 9.58
N HIS A 55 -20.60 9.31 10.21
CA HIS A 55 -21.33 8.20 10.83
C HIS A 55 -22.78 8.21 10.31
N PRO A 56 -23.04 7.64 9.12
CA PRO A 56 -24.39 7.55 8.56
C PRO A 56 -25.37 6.84 9.50
N THR A 57 -26.63 7.27 9.50
CA THR A 57 -27.72 6.44 10.03
C THR A 57 -28.04 5.28 9.09
N GLU A 58 -28.84 4.31 9.52
CA GLU A 58 -29.28 3.20 8.66
C GLU A 58 -30.02 3.68 7.40
N GLU A 59 -30.86 4.71 7.57
CA GLU A 59 -31.61 5.32 6.47
C GLU A 59 -30.68 6.04 5.49
N GLU A 60 -29.71 6.80 6.00
CA GLU A 60 -28.70 7.47 5.18
C GLU A 60 -27.80 6.46 4.46
N PHE A 61 -27.48 5.34 5.12
CA PHE A 61 -26.60 4.29 4.58
C PHE A 61 -27.28 3.46 3.48
N SER A 62 -28.62 3.46 3.41
CA SER A 62 -29.37 2.70 2.40
C SER A 62 -29.09 3.14 0.96
N ASP A 63 -28.80 4.43 0.73
CA ASP A 63 -28.49 5.00 -0.59
C ASP A 63 -27.04 5.50 -0.64
N THR A 64 -26.15 4.62 -1.11
CA THR A 64 -24.70 4.84 -1.17
C THR A 64 -24.32 6.11 -1.92
N LEU A 65 -24.84 6.32 -3.14
CA LEU A 65 -24.43 7.46 -3.96
C LEU A 65 -25.00 8.78 -3.43
N LYS A 66 -26.25 8.75 -2.93
CA LYS A 66 -26.85 9.93 -2.29
C LYS A 66 -26.10 10.33 -1.03
N TYR A 67 -25.63 9.38 -0.23
CA TYR A 67 -24.83 9.66 0.95
C TYR A 67 -23.46 10.23 0.59
N ILE A 68 -22.76 9.65 -0.39
CA ILE A 68 -21.48 10.18 -0.87
C ILE A 68 -21.66 11.64 -1.36
N ALA A 69 -22.74 11.91 -2.09
CA ALA A 69 -23.05 13.27 -2.55
C ALA A 69 -23.35 14.24 -1.39
N SER A 70 -23.98 13.77 -0.29
CA SER A 70 -24.31 14.62 0.86
C SER A 70 -23.06 15.04 1.66
N VAL A 71 -22.06 14.15 1.74
CA VAL A 71 -20.81 14.43 2.47
C VAL A 71 -19.76 15.14 1.62
N HIS A 72 -19.90 15.14 0.28
CA HIS A 72 -18.95 15.72 -0.67
C HIS A 72 -18.48 17.13 -0.28
N SER A 73 -19.42 18.05 -0.07
CA SER A 73 -19.10 19.46 0.25
C SER A 73 -18.24 19.66 1.50
N ARG A 74 -18.30 18.71 2.45
CA ARG A 74 -17.52 18.75 3.70
C ARG A 74 -16.20 17.99 3.61
N ALA A 75 -16.06 17.08 2.64
CA ALA A 75 -14.88 16.22 2.45
C ALA A 75 -13.95 16.73 1.35
N GLU A 76 -14.47 17.45 0.34
CA GLU A 76 -13.73 17.87 -0.85
C GLU A 76 -12.45 18.65 -0.53
N GLY A 77 -12.50 19.57 0.45
CA GLY A 77 -11.33 20.36 0.86
C GLY A 77 -10.18 19.53 1.45
N TYR A 78 -10.45 18.32 1.93
CA TYR A 78 -9.47 17.40 2.50
C TYR A 78 -8.94 16.37 1.49
N GLY A 79 -9.63 16.19 0.36
CA GLY A 79 -9.34 15.15 -0.64
C GLY A 79 -9.71 13.73 -0.24
N ILE A 80 -9.70 13.40 1.07
CA ILE A 80 -10.14 12.10 1.62
C ILE A 80 -11.05 12.30 2.83
N CYS A 81 -11.84 11.29 3.16
CA CYS A 81 -12.62 11.23 4.40
C CYS A 81 -12.79 9.79 4.88
N ARG A 82 -13.24 9.63 6.13
CA ARG A 82 -13.55 8.32 6.71
C ARG A 82 -15.04 8.19 6.94
N ILE A 83 -15.65 7.11 6.43
CA ILE A 83 -17.04 6.75 6.70
C ILE A 83 -17.03 5.51 7.58
N ILE A 84 -17.65 5.61 8.77
CA ILE A 84 -17.85 4.48 9.66
C ILE A 84 -19.27 3.95 9.44
N PRO A 85 -19.45 2.73 8.89
CA PRO A 85 -20.78 2.16 8.69
C PRO A 85 -21.60 2.07 9.98
N PRO A 86 -22.94 2.00 9.88
CA PRO A 86 -23.79 1.73 11.03
C PRO A 86 -23.39 0.40 11.71
N PRO A 87 -23.58 0.25 13.03
CA PRO A 87 -23.17 -0.96 13.76
C PRO A 87 -23.86 -2.26 13.28
N SER A 88 -25.00 -2.16 12.61
CA SER A 88 -25.70 -3.31 12.03
C SER A 88 -24.97 -3.90 10.83
N TRP A 89 -24.20 -3.07 10.10
CA TRP A 89 -23.52 -3.47 8.88
C TRP A 89 -22.21 -4.19 9.21
N ASN A 90 -22.21 -5.50 9.06
CA ASN A 90 -21.05 -6.35 9.34
C ASN A 90 -20.97 -7.51 8.33
N PRO A 91 -20.54 -7.25 7.09
CA PRO A 91 -20.47 -8.27 6.05
C PRO A 91 -19.45 -9.37 6.39
N PRO A 92 -19.74 -10.64 6.09
CA PRO A 92 -18.77 -11.71 6.27
C PRO A 92 -17.59 -11.53 5.30
N CYS A 93 -16.38 -11.82 5.78
CA CYS A 93 -15.17 -11.74 4.97
C CYS A 93 -14.85 -13.10 4.34
N LEU A 94 -15.10 -13.25 3.03
CA LEU A 94 -14.94 -14.53 2.33
C LEU A 94 -13.48 -14.95 2.13
N ILE A 95 -12.56 -14.00 2.13
CA ILE A 95 -11.12 -14.28 2.00
C ILE A 95 -10.59 -15.06 3.23
N LYS A 96 -11.28 -14.99 4.37
CA LYS A 96 -10.93 -15.75 5.58
C LYS A 96 -11.38 -17.21 5.53
N GLU A 97 -12.06 -17.65 4.49
CA GLU A 97 -12.36 -19.07 4.29
C GLU A 97 -11.06 -19.87 4.20
N LYS A 98 -10.94 -20.95 5.00
CA LYS A 98 -9.72 -21.76 5.14
C LYS A 98 -9.07 -22.11 3.80
N LYS A 99 -9.88 -22.43 2.79
CA LYS A 99 -9.39 -22.81 1.47
C LYS A 99 -8.59 -21.67 0.82
N VAL A 100 -9.15 -20.46 0.76
CA VAL A 100 -8.44 -19.30 0.17
C VAL A 100 -7.27 -18.88 1.06
N TRP A 101 -7.49 -18.86 2.38
CA TRP A 101 -6.51 -18.40 3.38
C TRP A 101 -5.22 -19.23 3.39
N GLU A 102 -5.33 -20.55 3.27
CA GLU A 102 -4.21 -21.48 3.41
C GLU A 102 -3.60 -21.89 2.06
N THR A 103 -4.37 -21.87 0.95
CA THR A 103 -3.94 -22.53 -0.30
C THR A 103 -3.68 -21.60 -1.48
N SER A 104 -4.19 -20.37 -1.50
CA SER A 104 -4.03 -19.45 -2.62
C SER A 104 -2.74 -18.63 -2.48
N PRO A 105 -1.70 -18.84 -3.32
CA PRO A 105 -0.47 -18.08 -3.24
C PRO A 105 -0.56 -16.76 -4.03
N PHE A 106 0.05 -15.70 -3.51
CA PHE A 106 0.33 -14.45 -4.22
C PHE A 106 1.82 -14.13 -4.18
N MET A 107 2.25 -13.25 -5.08
CA MET A 107 3.59 -12.66 -5.05
C MET A 107 3.54 -11.38 -4.21
N ALA A 108 4.46 -11.26 -3.25
CA ALA A 108 4.61 -10.05 -2.44
C ALA A 108 5.84 -9.29 -2.92
N GLN A 109 5.63 -8.06 -3.40
CA GLN A 109 6.69 -7.19 -3.87
C GLN A 109 7.54 -6.69 -2.70
N ILE A 110 8.85 -6.64 -2.87
CA ILE A 110 9.77 -6.00 -1.92
C ILE A 110 9.72 -4.48 -2.13
N GLN A 111 9.40 -3.73 -1.07
CA GLN A 111 9.38 -2.27 -1.02
C GLN A 111 10.52 -1.78 -0.14
N ARG A 112 11.45 -1.02 -0.73
CA ARG A 112 12.44 -0.26 0.03
C ARG A 112 11.81 1.05 0.50
N ILE A 113 11.73 1.25 1.83
CA ILE A 113 11.00 2.38 2.43
C ILE A 113 11.92 3.47 3.01
N ASP A 114 13.22 3.20 3.17
CA ASP A 114 14.19 4.23 3.54
C ASP A 114 14.37 5.25 2.41
N GLY A 115 14.28 6.54 2.75
CA GLY A 115 14.56 7.63 1.81
C GLY A 115 13.52 7.83 0.68
N LEU A 116 12.30 7.27 0.81
CA LEU A 116 11.24 7.35 -0.22
C LEU A 116 10.89 8.77 -0.70
N GLN A 117 11.22 9.84 0.05
CA GLN A 117 10.97 11.21 -0.41
C GLN A 117 11.80 11.59 -1.65
N ASP A 118 12.96 10.96 -1.85
CA ASP A 118 13.93 11.42 -2.86
C ASP A 118 13.53 11.07 -4.30
N GLU A 119 12.66 10.05 -4.51
CA GLU A 119 12.13 9.71 -5.83
C GLU A 119 10.86 10.51 -6.21
N HIS A 120 9.99 10.80 -5.24
CA HIS A 120 8.72 11.51 -5.49
C HIS A 120 8.91 13.03 -5.68
N ILE A 121 10.00 13.61 -5.17
CA ILE A 121 10.33 15.04 -5.38
C ILE A 121 11.06 15.26 -6.72
N LYS A 122 11.96 14.35 -7.13
CA LYS A 122 12.70 14.46 -8.40
C LYS A 122 11.80 14.27 -9.62
N SER A 123 10.82 13.38 -9.54
CA SER A 123 9.86 13.10 -10.63
C SER A 123 8.89 14.26 -10.91
N LYS A 124 8.51 15.06 -9.91
CA LYS A 124 7.69 16.28 -10.12
C LYS A 124 8.46 17.44 -10.77
N ILE A 125 9.79 17.54 -10.56
CA ILE A 125 10.60 18.62 -11.15
C ILE A 125 10.85 18.40 -12.65
N ILE A 126 10.87 17.15 -13.12
CA ILE A 126 11.10 16.82 -14.54
C ILE A 126 9.80 16.96 -15.36
N SER A 127 8.63 16.71 -14.76
CA SER A 127 7.32 16.87 -15.44
C SER A 127 6.96 18.34 -15.67
N CYS A 128 7.25 19.23 -14.71
CA CYS A 128 6.82 20.63 -14.77
C CYS A 128 7.71 21.56 -15.62
N LYS A 129 8.71 21.05 -16.36
CA LYS A 129 9.56 21.86 -17.26
C LYS A 129 9.25 21.71 -18.76
N ARG A 130 8.21 20.95 -19.16
CA ARG A 130 7.85 20.79 -20.58
C ARG A 130 6.60 21.55 -21.05
N ASN A 131 5.81 22.14 -20.16
CA ASN A 131 4.61 22.88 -20.57
C ASN A 131 4.77 24.39 -20.35
N SER A 132 5.61 25.00 -21.19
CA SER A 132 5.59 26.45 -21.43
C SER A 132 6.04 26.70 -22.87
N VAL A 133 5.16 26.40 -23.83
CA VAL A 133 5.23 27.01 -25.16
C VAL A 133 3.83 27.50 -25.52
N THR A 134 3.85 28.76 -25.95
CA THR A 134 2.78 29.69 -26.31
C THR A 134 1.74 29.13 -27.28
N MET A 135 0.48 29.52 -27.03
CA MET A 135 -0.64 29.42 -27.97
C MET A 135 -0.34 30.29 -29.19
N ASP A 136 -0.38 29.71 -30.38
CA ASP A 136 -0.56 30.46 -31.61
C ASP A 136 -1.62 29.77 -32.47
N THR A 137 -2.40 30.61 -33.14
CA THR A 137 -3.67 30.30 -33.80
C THR A 137 -3.40 29.86 -35.24
N ASP A 138 -4.12 28.86 -35.77
CA ASP A 138 -4.80 28.88 -37.08
C ASP A 138 -5.18 27.47 -37.61
N HIS A 139 -5.85 27.48 -38.76
CA HIS A 139 -7.05 26.76 -39.17
C HIS A 139 -6.79 25.52 -40.06
N GLU A 140 -7.83 24.66 -40.16
CA GLU A 140 -8.21 23.71 -41.23
C GLU A 140 -7.67 22.26 -41.34
N VAL A 141 -8.64 21.34 -41.22
CA VAL A 141 -9.00 20.14 -42.03
C VAL A 141 -7.93 19.09 -42.40
N GLY A 142 -8.15 17.84 -41.97
CA GLY A 142 -7.55 16.67 -42.63
C GLY A 142 -7.58 15.35 -41.85
N GLU A 143 -8.39 14.43 -42.35
CA GLU A 143 -8.44 12.96 -42.20
C GLU A 143 -7.43 12.20 -41.30
N GLY A 144 -8.00 11.39 -40.41
CA GLY A 144 -7.73 9.95 -40.26
C GLY A 144 -6.30 9.45 -40.09
N TYR A 145 -5.91 9.15 -38.84
CA TYR A 145 -5.02 8.01 -38.56
C TYR A 145 -5.32 7.39 -37.19
N SER A 146 -5.49 6.07 -37.21
CA SER A 146 -5.56 5.20 -36.05
C SER A 146 -4.14 4.97 -35.53
N MET A 147 -3.83 5.33 -34.28
CA MET A 147 -2.59 4.91 -33.64
C MET A 147 -2.82 3.65 -32.81
N ASN A 148 -2.31 2.52 -33.34
CA ASN A 148 -1.92 1.37 -32.54
C ASN A 148 -0.84 1.79 -31.54
N CYS A 149 -0.99 1.34 -30.30
CA CYS A 149 0.02 1.46 -29.26
C CYS A 149 0.70 0.09 -29.11
N ASP A 150 1.54 -0.30 -30.07
CA ASP A 150 2.44 -1.44 -29.92
C ASP A 150 3.81 -0.95 -29.43
N GLU A 151 4.33 -1.67 -28.43
CA GLU A 151 5.74 -1.76 -28.01
C GLU A 151 6.55 -0.46 -27.86
N VAL A 152 6.69 0.00 -26.62
CA VAL A 152 7.90 0.70 -26.17
C VAL A 152 8.67 -0.25 -25.26
N GLY A 153 9.68 -0.90 -25.84
CA GLY A 153 10.64 -1.73 -25.14
C GLY A 153 11.45 -0.93 -24.12
N CYS A 154 11.48 -1.42 -22.89
CA CYS A 154 12.43 -0.95 -21.89
C CYS A 154 13.84 -1.43 -22.26
N SER A 155 14.76 -0.47 -22.34
CA SER A 155 16.16 -0.65 -22.63
C SER A 155 16.85 -1.57 -21.62
N ASN A 156 17.62 -2.52 -22.15
CA ASN A 156 18.51 -3.43 -21.43
C ASN A 156 19.42 -2.68 -20.46
N THR A 157 19.29 -2.99 -19.17
CA THR A 157 20.38 -2.87 -18.19
C THR A 157 20.91 -4.26 -17.88
N ASP A 158 22.23 -4.42 -18.06
CA ASP A 158 23.01 -5.59 -17.70
C ASP A 158 22.67 -6.14 -16.31
N GLY A 159 22.36 -7.44 -16.25
CA GLY A 159 23.06 -8.35 -15.34
C GLY A 159 22.89 -8.17 -13.82
N PHE A 160 21.70 -7.82 -13.33
CA PHE A 160 21.28 -8.25 -11.99
C PHE A 160 20.03 -9.11 -12.17
N ALA A 161 20.14 -10.40 -11.85
CA ALA A 161 18.93 -11.21 -11.70
C ALA A 161 18.18 -10.63 -10.49
N SER A 162 17.14 -9.83 -10.74
CA SER A 162 16.19 -9.46 -9.71
C SER A 162 15.71 -10.75 -9.07
N GLU A 163 15.93 -10.90 -7.76
CA GLU A 163 15.41 -12.06 -7.06
C GLU A 163 13.89 -12.11 -7.31
N PRO A 164 13.33 -13.26 -7.72
CA PRO A 164 11.92 -13.36 -8.00
C PRO A 164 11.13 -13.03 -6.73
N ASP A 165 10.11 -12.19 -6.84
CA ASP A 165 9.31 -11.79 -5.68
C ASP A 165 8.82 -13.04 -4.91
N PRO A 166 8.95 -13.03 -3.57
CA PRO A 166 8.60 -14.18 -2.76
C PRO A 166 7.10 -14.50 -2.85
N LYS A 167 6.80 -15.80 -2.93
CA LYS A 167 5.43 -16.31 -2.96
C LYS A 167 4.93 -16.62 -1.57
N PHE A 168 3.76 -16.10 -1.23
CA PHE A 168 3.12 -16.29 0.07
C PHE A 168 1.67 -16.73 -0.07
N THR A 169 1.20 -17.52 0.88
CA THR A 169 -0.23 -17.63 1.21
C THR A 169 -0.60 -16.55 2.21
N LEU A 170 -1.89 -16.23 2.39
CA LEU A 170 -2.32 -15.25 3.38
C LEU A 170 -1.90 -15.64 4.80
N GLU A 171 -1.97 -16.93 5.13
CA GLU A 171 -1.50 -17.47 6.41
C GLU A 171 0.01 -17.25 6.63
N SER A 172 0.83 -17.64 5.66
CA SER A 172 2.29 -17.51 5.77
C SER A 172 2.75 -16.04 5.74
N PHE A 173 2.08 -15.20 4.95
CA PHE A 173 2.33 -13.75 4.94
C PHE A 173 1.99 -13.13 6.29
N LYS A 174 0.84 -13.47 6.87
CA LYS A 174 0.46 -12.99 8.20
C LYS A 174 1.51 -13.36 9.25
N LYS A 175 1.97 -14.61 9.25
CA LYS A 175 3.02 -15.07 10.18
C LYS A 175 4.30 -14.24 10.00
N CYS A 176 4.73 -14.04 8.75
CA CYS A 176 5.90 -13.21 8.44
C CYS A 176 5.73 -11.75 8.90
N ALA A 177 4.55 -11.16 8.68
CA ALA A 177 4.22 -9.80 9.10
C ALA A 177 4.21 -9.65 10.64
N ASP A 178 3.64 -10.61 11.36
CA ASP A 178 3.65 -10.64 12.83
C ASP A 178 5.08 -10.79 13.36
N ASP A 179 5.87 -11.70 12.79
CA ASP A 179 7.27 -11.93 13.16
C ASP A 179 8.14 -10.68 12.93
N PHE A 180 7.96 -9.99 11.80
CA PHE A 180 8.61 -8.71 11.52
C PHE A 180 8.28 -7.68 12.59
N LYS A 181 6.98 -7.48 12.88
CA LYS A 181 6.52 -6.48 13.86
C LYS A 181 7.09 -6.78 15.24
N ASN A 182 7.10 -8.05 15.66
CA ASN A 182 7.65 -8.47 16.94
C ASN A 182 9.17 -8.26 17.02
N GLN A 183 9.94 -8.61 15.97
CA GLN A 183 11.39 -8.42 15.97
C GLN A 183 11.78 -6.94 16.00
N TYR A 184 11.06 -6.08 15.27
CA TYR A 184 11.35 -4.65 15.14
C TYR A 184 11.05 -3.88 16.43
N PHE A 185 9.86 -4.08 16.98
CA PHE A 185 9.36 -3.29 18.11
C PHE A 185 9.67 -3.91 19.48
N CYS A 186 9.79 -5.24 19.59
CA CYS A 186 9.92 -5.93 20.89
C CYS A 186 11.34 -6.40 21.22
N SER A 187 12.37 -5.91 20.52
CA SER A 187 13.73 -6.44 20.69
C SER A 187 14.41 -5.99 22.00
N SER A 188 14.48 -6.93 22.93
CA SER A 188 15.38 -7.06 24.10
C SER A 188 15.35 -6.03 25.23
N LYS A 189 15.01 -4.75 25.02
CA LYS A 189 15.08 -3.76 26.12
C LYS A 189 13.84 -3.73 27.02
N ASP A 190 12.67 -4.13 26.51
CA ASP A 190 11.41 -4.15 27.29
C ASP A 190 11.24 -5.40 28.16
N VAL A 191 12.11 -6.40 28.02
CA VAL A 191 12.03 -7.61 28.85
C VAL A 191 12.49 -7.34 30.29
N PHE A 192 13.26 -6.27 30.53
CA PHE A 192 13.80 -5.95 31.86
C PHE A 192 12.99 -4.90 32.64
N SER A 193 12.01 -4.23 32.03
CA SER A 193 11.26 -3.13 32.68
C SER A 193 9.88 -3.52 33.23
N ASN A 194 9.32 -4.68 32.85
CA ASN A 194 7.96 -5.08 33.26
C ASN A 194 7.92 -6.45 33.97
N MET A 195 8.72 -6.60 35.03
CA MET A 195 8.51 -7.65 36.04
C MET A 195 7.40 -7.18 37.00
N ASP A 196 6.15 -7.22 36.53
CA ASP A 196 5.00 -7.26 37.43
C ASP A 196 4.94 -8.67 38.04
N SER A 197 4.68 -8.72 39.35
CA SER A 197 4.76 -9.93 40.19
C SER A 197 3.61 -10.94 39.97
N ASP A 198 2.94 -10.90 38.82
CA ASP A 198 1.86 -11.79 38.43
C ASP A 198 2.15 -12.30 37.01
N GLY A 199 2.40 -13.61 36.88
CA GLY A 199 3.10 -14.26 35.76
C GLY A 199 2.37 -14.25 34.41
N CYS A 200 2.07 -13.07 33.88
CA CYS A 200 1.50 -12.89 32.55
C CYS A 200 2.31 -11.81 31.82
N SER A 201 3.24 -12.24 30.97
CA SER A 201 3.96 -11.37 30.06
C SER A 201 2.95 -10.68 29.13
N LYS A 202 2.55 -9.44 29.44
CA LYS A 202 1.76 -8.64 28.52
C LYS A 202 2.61 -8.42 27.28
N GLN A 203 2.24 -9.05 26.17
CA GLN A 203 2.83 -8.78 24.86
C GLN A 203 2.62 -7.31 24.56
N TRP A 204 3.66 -6.49 24.73
CA TRP A 204 3.62 -5.07 24.42
C TRP A 204 3.40 -4.91 22.91
N LYS A 205 2.44 -4.06 22.53
CA LYS A 205 2.12 -3.76 21.13
C LYS A 205 2.26 -2.25 20.92
N PRO A 206 2.98 -1.80 19.88
CA PRO A 206 3.13 -0.37 19.60
C PRO A 206 1.77 0.24 19.23
N SER A 207 1.51 1.45 19.72
CA SER A 207 0.33 2.25 19.34
C SER A 207 0.45 2.76 17.89
N VAL A 208 -0.64 3.26 17.32
CA VAL A 208 -0.64 3.79 15.93
C VAL A 208 0.33 4.97 15.80
N GLU A 209 0.35 5.85 16.80
CA GLU A 209 1.22 7.03 16.84
C GLU A 209 2.71 6.63 16.91
N ASN A 210 3.02 5.53 17.63
CA ASN A 210 4.38 5.00 17.68
C ASN A 210 4.82 4.44 16.32
N ILE A 211 3.93 3.71 15.64
CA ILE A 211 4.20 3.16 14.30
C ILE A 211 4.36 4.29 13.30
N GLU A 212 3.48 5.29 13.33
CA GLU A 212 3.50 6.42 12.42
C GLU A 212 4.74 7.30 12.60
N GLY A 213 5.06 7.67 13.84
CA GLY A 213 6.25 8.47 14.13
C GLY A 213 7.55 7.78 13.70
N GLU A 214 7.60 6.46 13.85
CA GLU A 214 8.73 5.66 13.38
C GLU A 214 8.77 5.52 11.85
N TYR A 215 7.63 5.30 11.22
CA TYR A 215 7.53 5.24 9.75
C TYR A 215 8.04 6.54 9.12
N ARG A 216 7.63 7.70 9.65
CA ARG A 216 8.14 9.01 9.20
C ARG A 216 9.65 9.15 9.44
N ARG A 217 10.16 8.67 10.59
CA ARG A 217 11.60 8.66 10.88
C ARG A 217 12.37 7.84 9.84
N ILE A 218 11.92 6.63 9.51
CA ILE A 218 12.55 5.76 8.50
C ILE A 218 12.64 6.47 7.15
N ILE A 219 11.58 7.16 6.75
CA ILE A 219 11.52 7.84 5.45
C ILE A 219 12.40 9.08 5.41
N GLU A 220 12.37 9.91 6.45
CA GLU A 220 13.04 11.22 6.45
C GLU A 220 14.50 11.16 6.88
N ASN A 221 14.82 10.33 7.88
CA ASN A 221 16.14 10.21 8.49
C ASN A 221 16.52 8.73 8.64
N PRO A 222 16.75 8.02 7.51
CA PRO A 222 17.03 6.60 7.53
C PRO A 222 18.36 6.30 8.22
N THR A 223 18.34 5.33 9.14
CA THR A 223 19.52 4.84 9.87
C THR A 223 19.98 3.46 9.38
N GLU A 224 19.07 2.72 8.77
CA GLU A 224 19.28 1.39 8.21
C GLU A 224 18.47 1.28 6.89
N GLU A 225 18.90 0.40 5.98
CA GLU A 225 18.08 0.06 4.81
C GLU A 225 16.86 -0.76 5.26
N MET A 226 15.68 -0.28 4.93
CA MET A 226 14.42 -0.84 5.40
C MET A 226 13.64 -1.38 4.20
N GLU A 227 13.50 -2.70 4.17
CA GLU A 227 12.73 -3.42 3.15
C GLU A 227 11.52 -4.09 3.80
N VAL A 228 10.35 -3.95 3.20
CA VAL A 228 9.10 -4.58 3.63
C VAL A 228 8.41 -5.24 2.44
N LEU A 229 7.46 -6.13 2.71
CA LEU A 229 6.72 -6.84 1.66
C LEU A 229 5.34 -6.22 1.45
N TYR A 230 4.84 -6.22 0.22
CA TYR A 230 3.50 -5.74 -0.09
C TYR A 230 2.87 -6.54 -1.23
N GLY A 231 1.70 -7.12 -0.98
CA GLY A 231 0.88 -7.78 -2.00
C GLY A 231 -0.09 -6.77 -2.60
N SER A 232 0.33 -6.03 -3.63
CA SER A 232 -0.52 -5.05 -4.34
C SER A 232 -1.34 -5.70 -5.45
N ASN A 233 -2.54 -5.16 -5.70
CA ASN A 233 -3.33 -5.46 -6.91
C ASN A 233 -3.58 -6.96 -7.13
N LEU A 234 -3.84 -7.71 -6.06
CA LEU A 234 -4.16 -9.13 -6.18
C LEU A 234 -5.48 -9.28 -6.91
N ASP A 235 -5.47 -10.10 -7.97
CA ASP A 235 -6.65 -10.34 -8.79
C ASP A 235 -7.75 -10.99 -7.94
N THR A 236 -8.86 -10.28 -7.76
CA THR A 236 -10.05 -10.78 -7.05
C THR A 236 -10.75 -11.91 -7.82
N GLY A 237 -10.38 -12.15 -9.08
CA GLY A 237 -10.73 -13.39 -9.80
C GLY A 237 -10.05 -14.65 -9.24
N VAL A 238 -8.85 -14.52 -8.65
CA VAL A 238 -8.09 -15.64 -8.07
C VAL A 238 -8.34 -15.77 -6.57
N PHE A 239 -8.33 -14.65 -5.84
CA PHE A 239 -8.52 -14.63 -4.38
C PHE A 239 -9.99 -14.55 -3.96
N GLY A 240 -10.88 -14.23 -4.90
CA GLY A 240 -12.22 -13.80 -4.56
C GLY A 240 -12.24 -12.36 -4.05
N SER A 241 -13.45 -11.82 -3.93
CA SER A 241 -13.69 -10.56 -3.23
C SER A 241 -13.76 -10.79 -1.73
N GLY A 242 -13.37 -9.77 -0.94
CA GLY A 242 -13.61 -9.76 0.50
C GLY A 242 -15.09 -9.72 0.87
N PHE A 243 -15.91 -9.10 0.02
CA PHE A 243 -17.37 -9.05 0.14
C PHE A 243 -18.06 -10.28 -0.49
N PRO A 244 -19.27 -10.63 -0.02
CA PRO A 244 -20.17 -11.60 -0.64
C PRO A 244 -20.34 -11.43 -2.15
N THR A 245 -20.35 -12.56 -2.88
CA THR A 245 -20.67 -12.64 -4.31
C THR A 245 -21.73 -13.69 -4.61
N LYS A 246 -22.40 -13.60 -5.77
CA LYS A 246 -23.49 -14.52 -6.17
C LYS A 246 -23.06 -15.99 -6.29
N SER A 247 -21.77 -16.25 -6.46
CA SER A 247 -21.18 -17.60 -6.54
C SER A 247 -20.92 -18.25 -5.18
N SER A 248 -20.87 -17.48 -4.08
CA SER A 248 -20.33 -17.94 -2.80
C SER A 248 -21.35 -18.15 -1.69
N ILE A 249 -22.61 -17.68 -1.80
CA ILE A 249 -23.59 -17.72 -0.69
C ILE A 249 -25.02 -18.09 -1.14
N SER A 250 -25.76 -18.77 -0.26
CA SER A 250 -27.20 -19.04 -0.36
C SER A 250 -28.08 -17.79 -0.16
N LYS A 251 -28.53 -17.19 -1.27
CA LYS A 251 -29.79 -16.44 -1.54
C LYS A 251 -30.38 -15.39 -0.57
N THR A 252 -29.83 -15.10 0.60
CA THR A 252 -30.53 -14.22 1.58
C THR A 252 -29.59 -13.31 2.36
N ASP A 253 -28.62 -12.72 1.67
CA ASP A 253 -27.68 -11.82 2.32
C ASP A 253 -27.88 -10.38 1.81
N GLU A 254 -28.30 -9.49 2.70
CA GLU A 254 -28.48 -8.06 2.42
C GLU A 254 -27.19 -7.38 1.93
N TYR A 255 -26.03 -7.96 2.27
CA TYR A 255 -24.72 -7.51 1.81
C TYR A 255 -24.46 -7.79 0.32
N LEU A 256 -25.16 -8.75 -0.29
CA LEU A 256 -24.94 -9.13 -1.71
C LEU A 256 -25.39 -8.03 -2.67
N GLU A 257 -26.52 -7.39 -2.40
CA GLU A 257 -27.11 -6.36 -3.26
C GLU A 257 -26.87 -4.94 -2.73
N SER A 258 -26.20 -4.80 -1.58
CA SER A 258 -25.83 -3.49 -1.02
C SER A 258 -24.95 -2.69 -1.99
N GLY A 259 -25.19 -1.38 -2.08
CA GLY A 259 -24.34 -0.47 -2.85
C GLY A 259 -22.96 -0.22 -2.22
N TRP A 260 -22.82 -0.52 -0.94
CA TRP A 260 -21.54 -0.47 -0.20
C TRP A 260 -20.69 -1.74 -0.39
N ASN A 261 -21.24 -2.78 -1.03
CA ASN A 261 -20.43 -3.88 -1.54
C ASN A 261 -19.67 -3.38 -2.77
N LEU A 262 -18.33 -3.32 -2.67
CA LEU A 262 -17.47 -2.73 -3.71
C LEU A 262 -17.59 -3.41 -5.08
N ASN A 263 -18.10 -4.65 -5.15
CA ASN A 263 -18.38 -5.32 -6.42
C ASN A 263 -19.56 -4.68 -7.18
N ASN A 264 -20.44 -3.96 -6.48
CA ASN A 264 -21.65 -3.35 -7.02
C ASN A 264 -21.47 -1.84 -7.28
N THR A 265 -20.65 -1.16 -6.47
CA THR A 265 -20.52 0.31 -6.45
C THR A 265 -20.29 0.93 -7.84
N PRO A 266 -19.39 0.42 -8.71
CA PRO A 266 -19.17 0.99 -10.04
C PRO A 266 -20.41 0.94 -10.95
N ARG A 267 -21.32 -0.01 -10.69
CA ARG A 267 -22.52 -0.27 -11.52
C ARG A 267 -23.81 0.30 -10.94
N LEU A 268 -23.75 1.02 -9.82
CA LEU A 268 -24.92 1.64 -9.21
C LEU A 268 -25.60 2.62 -10.16
N SER A 269 -26.94 2.72 -10.05
CA SER A 269 -27.72 3.69 -10.81
C SER A 269 -27.33 5.11 -10.39
N GLY A 270 -26.73 5.87 -11.30
CA GLY A 270 -26.12 7.17 -11.03
C GLY A 270 -24.60 7.21 -11.20
N SER A 271 -23.94 6.04 -11.25
CA SER A 271 -22.52 5.93 -11.63
C SER A 271 -22.38 5.95 -13.15
N LEU A 272 -21.50 6.81 -13.67
CA LEU A 272 -21.16 6.82 -15.11
C LEU A 272 -20.45 5.52 -15.55
N LEU A 273 -19.76 4.86 -14.63
CA LEU A 273 -19.10 3.58 -14.90
C LEU A 273 -20.10 2.44 -15.19
N SER A 274 -21.38 2.64 -14.90
CA SER A 274 -22.43 1.68 -15.26
C SER A 274 -22.57 1.48 -16.77
N PHE A 275 -22.21 2.49 -17.58
CA PHE A 275 -22.27 2.43 -19.05
C PHE A 275 -21.05 1.77 -19.70
N GLU A 276 -19.98 1.50 -18.94
CA GLU A 276 -18.80 0.82 -19.47
C GLU A 276 -19.14 -0.63 -19.82
N SER A 277 -19.02 -1.00 -21.09
CA SER A 277 -19.38 -2.35 -21.58
C SER A 277 -18.29 -3.38 -21.27
N ASN A 278 -17.04 -2.93 -21.10
CA ASN A 278 -15.92 -3.81 -20.88
C ASN A 278 -15.83 -4.29 -19.42
N LYS A 279 -16.23 -5.54 -19.19
CA LYS A 279 -16.21 -6.18 -17.87
C LYS A 279 -14.80 -6.42 -17.30
N THR A 280 -13.75 -6.34 -18.11
CA THR A 280 -12.36 -6.54 -17.66
C THR A 280 -11.64 -5.25 -17.31
N CYS A 281 -12.32 -4.10 -17.34
CA CYS A 281 -11.73 -2.84 -16.93
C CYS A 281 -11.39 -2.91 -15.43
N GLY A 282 -10.10 -2.78 -15.08
CA GLY A 282 -9.61 -2.85 -13.70
C GLY A 282 -10.19 -1.77 -12.77
N VAL A 283 -10.83 -0.75 -13.32
CA VAL A 283 -11.58 0.27 -12.56
C VAL A 283 -12.92 -0.25 -12.05
N LEU A 284 -13.48 -1.30 -12.67
CA LEU A 284 -14.79 -1.86 -12.33
C LEU A 284 -14.72 -3.04 -11.35
N VAL A 285 -13.54 -3.62 -11.19
CA VAL A 285 -13.31 -4.80 -10.36
C VAL A 285 -12.49 -4.36 -9.14
N PRO A 286 -12.96 -4.59 -7.90
CA PRO A 286 -12.19 -4.27 -6.72
C PRO A 286 -10.82 -4.96 -6.74
N GLN A 287 -9.79 -4.24 -6.27
CA GLN A 287 -8.46 -4.78 -6.09
C GLN A 287 -8.24 -5.16 -4.62
N LEU A 288 -7.57 -6.29 -4.39
CA LEU A 288 -7.19 -6.73 -3.05
C LEU A 288 -5.74 -6.35 -2.77
N ASN A 289 -5.51 -5.67 -1.65
CA ASN A 289 -4.18 -5.31 -1.18
C ASN A 289 -3.89 -5.98 0.17
N VAL A 290 -2.74 -6.62 0.30
CA VAL A 290 -2.29 -7.32 1.50
C VAL A 290 -0.98 -6.71 1.98
N GLY A 291 -1.04 -5.99 3.10
CA GLY A 291 0.11 -5.28 3.67
C GLY A 291 0.59 -5.85 5.00
N MET A 292 1.85 -5.58 5.32
CA MET A 292 2.45 -5.75 6.64
C MET A 292 2.77 -4.38 7.26
N CYS A 293 3.42 -4.35 8.43
CA CYS A 293 3.81 -3.10 9.06
C CYS A 293 4.74 -2.31 8.12
N PHE A 294 4.46 -1.01 7.95
CA PHE A 294 5.18 -0.08 7.07
C PHE A 294 5.04 -0.30 5.55
N SER A 295 4.26 -1.29 5.08
CA SER A 295 3.92 -1.37 3.65
C SER A 295 3.26 -0.06 3.19
N THR A 296 3.64 0.42 2.01
CA THR A 296 3.29 1.76 1.51
C THR A 296 2.58 1.68 0.16
N PHE A 297 1.71 2.66 -0.14
CA PHE A 297 0.98 2.80 -1.41
C PHE A 297 1.12 4.21 -1.98
#